data_AF-A0A8S4PP25-F1
#
_entry.id   AF-A0A8S4PP25-F1
#
_cell.length_a   1.000
_cell.length_b   1.000
_cell.length_c   1.000
_cell.angle_alpha   90.00
_cell.angle_beta   90.00
_cell.angle_gamma   90.00
#
_symmetry.space_group_name_H-M   'P 1'
#
loop_
_entity.id
_entity.type
_entity.pdbx_description
1 polymer ?
#
loop_
_entity_poly.entity_id
_entity_poly.type
_entity_poly.pdbx_seq_one_letter_code
_entity_poly.pdbx_strand_id
1 'polypeptide(L)'
;GVSSCGCQWTANSDACASDPCLGQGSICMNTFGGNYRCLCPPGSRGKQCELGDFCFVCSSRRFRRAECTPMDSAPAYIRDGTLGVPTLSRQISKAACTLDDTWGMSWSANRTMWVDNGCRARFCLTFSP
;
A
#
# COMPACT_ATOMS: atom_id res chain seq x y z
N GLY A 1 27.08 -6.04 55.47
CA GLY A 1 27.19 -6.38 54.04
C GLY A 1 25.92 -5.96 53.36
N VAL A 2 25.99 -4.97 52.47
CA VAL A 2 24.84 -4.56 51.66
C VAL A 2 24.84 -5.42 50.39
N SER A 3 23.92 -6.38 50.34
CA SER A 3 23.66 -7.17 49.14
C SER A 3 22.95 -6.27 48.14
N SER A 4 23.69 -5.74 47.17
CA SER A 4 23.11 -5.07 46.01
C SER A 4 22.27 -6.10 45.24
N CYS A 5 20.95 -6.00 45.32
CA CYS A 5 20.07 -6.48 44.25
C CYS A 5 20.41 -5.67 43.00
N GLY A 6 21.44 -6.11 42.29
CA GLY A 6 21.81 -5.58 40.99
C GLY A 6 20.73 -5.99 40.02
N CYS A 7 19.80 -5.07 39.75
CA CYS A 7 19.09 -5.05 38.49
C CYS A 7 20.12 -4.83 37.39
N GLN A 8 20.84 -5.89 36.98
CA GLN A 8 21.53 -5.91 35.69
C GLN A 8 20.44 -5.98 34.61
N TRP A 9 19.78 -4.85 34.36
CA TRP A 9 19.17 -4.58 33.07
C TRP A 9 20.33 -4.49 32.07
N THR A 10 20.82 -5.64 31.61
CA THR A 10 21.70 -5.69 30.45
C THR A 10 20.87 -5.19 29.28
N ALA A 11 21.14 -3.94 28.88
CA ALA A 11 20.61 -3.27 27.70
C ALA A 11 19.20 -3.75 27.33
N ASN A 12 18.19 -3.07 27.87
CA ASN A 12 16.92 -3.00 27.16
C ASN A 12 17.27 -2.69 25.71
N SER A 13 17.25 -3.71 24.86
CA SER A 13 17.66 -3.59 23.48
C SER A 13 16.46 -2.90 22.86
N ASP A 14 16.43 -1.57 22.98
CA ASP A 14 15.36 -0.74 22.47
C ASP A 14 15.42 -0.85 20.95
N ALA A 15 14.81 -1.90 20.44
CA ALA A 15 14.75 -2.20 19.02
C ALA A 15 14.04 -1.07 18.27
N CYS A 16 13.18 -0.31 18.96
CA CYS A 16 12.59 0.92 18.47
C CYS A 16 13.53 2.13 18.44
N ALA A 17 14.68 2.13 19.14
CA ALA A 17 15.60 3.28 19.16
C ALA A 17 16.30 3.54 17.81
N SER A 18 16.26 2.57 16.89
CA SER A 18 16.77 2.74 15.52
C SER A 18 15.70 3.20 14.53
N ASP A 19 14.51 3.58 15.01
CA ASP A 19 13.36 3.97 14.20
C ASP A 19 13.06 2.99 13.04
N PRO A 20 12.85 1.69 13.34
CA PRO A 20 12.74 0.67 12.30
C PRO A 20 11.45 0.78 11.47
N CYS A 21 10.41 1.46 11.96
CA CYS A 21 9.14 1.61 11.25
C CYS A 21 9.21 2.81 10.29
N LEU A 22 9.04 2.55 8.99
CA LEU A 22 9.21 3.53 7.91
C LEU A 22 7.92 4.28 7.55
N GLY A 23 6.77 3.65 7.79
CA GLY A 23 5.46 4.23 7.46
C GLY A 23 5.18 5.52 8.24
N GLN A 24 4.74 6.56 7.54
CA GLN A 24 4.45 7.85 8.17
C GLN A 24 3.27 7.73 9.12
N GLY A 25 3.46 8.05 10.41
CA GLY A 25 2.46 7.84 11.46
C GLY A 25 2.41 6.42 12.03
N SER A 26 3.41 5.57 11.72
CA SER A 26 3.56 4.26 12.36
C SER A 26 4.02 4.36 13.81
N ILE A 27 3.61 3.37 14.62
CA ILE A 27 3.96 3.29 16.04
C ILE A 27 4.86 2.07 16.23
N CYS A 28 6.05 2.28 16.78
CA CYS A 28 6.96 1.19 17.15
C CYS A 28 6.69 0.72 18.58
N MET A 29 6.61 -0.59 18.78
CA MET A 29 6.49 -1.22 20.09
C MET A 29 7.62 -2.23 20.30
N ASN A 30 8.39 -2.06 21.37
CA ASN A 30 9.38 -3.06 21.79
C ASN A 30 8.67 -4.34 22.25
N THR A 31 9.22 -5.49 21.88
CA THR A 31 8.73 -6.81 22.28
C THR A 31 9.82 -7.57 23.05
N PHE A 32 9.42 -8.61 23.78
CA PHE A 32 10.33 -9.38 24.62
C PHE A 32 11.48 -9.99 23.79
N GLY A 33 12.71 -9.95 24.34
CA GLY A 33 13.89 -10.51 23.69
C GLY A 33 14.58 -9.59 22.66
N GLY A 34 14.39 -8.26 22.76
CA GLY A 34 15.08 -7.30 21.90
C GLY A 34 14.52 -7.20 20.47
N ASN A 35 13.26 -7.58 20.30
CA ASN A 35 12.54 -7.46 19.04
C ASN A 35 11.63 -6.22 19.05
N TYR A 36 11.08 -5.88 17.89
CA TYR A 36 10.09 -4.82 17.75
C TYR A 36 8.90 -5.29 16.92
N ARG A 37 7.79 -4.57 17.04
CA ARG A 37 6.63 -4.67 16.18
C ARG A 37 6.18 -3.27 15.77
N CYS A 38 5.93 -3.08 14.48
CA CYS A 38 5.32 -1.86 13.97
C CYS A 38 3.80 -2.01 13.93
N LEU A 39 3.08 -1.01 14.42
CA LEU A 39 1.67 -0.81 14.14
C LEU A 39 1.56 0.14 12.94
N CYS A 40 1.02 -0.39 11.85
CA CYS A 40 0.91 0.36 10.60
C CYS A 40 -0.40 1.16 10.55
N PRO A 41 -0.34 2.45 10.18
CA PRO A 41 -1.54 3.25 9.95
C PRO A 41 -2.32 2.73 8.73
N PRO A 42 -3.61 3.11 8.61
CA PRO A 42 -4.44 2.76 7.45
C PRO A 42 -3.76 3.12 6.13
N GLY A 43 -3.85 2.23 5.14
CA GLY A 43 -3.16 2.40 3.86
C GLY A 43 -1.68 2.00 3.85
N SER A 44 -1.14 1.49 4.97
CA SER A 44 0.23 0.95 5.02
C SER A 44 0.31 -0.46 5.64
N ARG A 45 1.27 -1.25 5.16
CA ARG A 45 1.51 -2.65 5.54
C ARG A 45 3.01 -3.00 5.42
N GLY A 46 3.37 -4.24 5.76
CA GLY A 46 4.76 -4.70 5.80
C GLY A 46 5.28 -4.79 7.22
N LYS A 47 6.47 -5.37 7.40
CA LYS A 47 7.06 -5.56 8.74
C LYS A 47 7.42 -4.23 9.38
N GLN A 48 7.78 -3.26 8.54
CA GLN A 48 8.23 -1.92 8.89
C GLN A 48 7.25 -0.86 8.38
N CYS A 49 6.04 -1.24 7.94
CA CYS A 49 5.06 -0.34 7.31
C CYS A 49 5.61 0.35 6.04
N GLU A 50 6.46 -0.36 5.31
CA GLU A 50 7.15 0.09 4.09
C GLU A 50 6.27 0.02 2.84
N LEU A 51 5.18 -0.74 2.89
CA LEU A 51 4.23 -0.90 1.79
C LEU A 51 3.10 0.09 1.98
N GLY A 52 2.83 0.93 0.97
CA GLY A 52 1.76 1.93 1.02
C GLY A 52 0.79 1.84 -0.17
N ASP A 53 -0.23 2.70 -0.17
CA ASP A 53 -1.15 2.87 -1.29
C ASP A 53 -0.39 3.08 -2.61
N PHE A 54 -0.77 2.30 -3.62
CA PHE A 54 -0.13 2.35 -4.93
C PHE A 54 -1.03 3.03 -5.94
N CYS A 55 -0.57 4.14 -6.51
CA CYS A 55 -1.33 4.88 -7.51
C CYS A 55 -0.63 4.91 -8.87
N PHE A 56 -1.42 4.73 -9.93
CA PHE A 56 -0.94 4.72 -11.30
C PHE A 56 -1.90 5.50 -12.21
N VAL A 57 -1.41 5.91 -13.38
CA VAL A 57 -2.23 6.59 -14.39
C VAL A 57 -2.61 5.60 -15.47
N CYS A 58 -3.92 5.51 -15.76
CA CYS A 58 -4.44 4.72 -16.86
C CYS A 58 -5.09 5.66 -17.88
N SER A 59 -4.91 5.39 -19.18
CA SER A 59 -5.32 6.31 -20.25
C SER A 59 -5.87 5.57 -21.47
N SER A 60 -7.09 5.88 -21.87
CA SER A 60 -7.64 5.52 -23.17
C SER A 60 -7.05 6.46 -24.22
N ARG A 61 -6.40 5.89 -25.25
CA ARG A 61 -5.82 6.64 -26.37
C ARG A 61 -6.63 6.38 -27.63
N ARG A 62 -6.96 7.46 -28.36
CA ARG A 62 -7.79 7.43 -29.56
C ARG A 62 -9.16 6.75 -29.34
N PHE A 63 -9.80 7.00 -28.19
CA PHE A 63 -11.12 6.47 -27.85
C PHE A 63 -11.24 4.94 -27.97
N ARG A 64 -10.18 4.22 -27.59
CA ARG A 64 -10.18 2.76 -27.55
C ARG A 64 -10.01 2.26 -26.12
N ARG A 65 -10.59 1.09 -25.85
CA ARG A 65 -10.41 0.37 -24.59
C ARG A 65 -8.93 0.07 -24.39
N ALA A 66 -8.43 0.48 -23.24
CA ALA A 66 -7.09 0.19 -22.78
C ALA A 66 -7.18 -0.63 -21.49
N GLU A 67 -6.57 -1.81 -21.50
CA GLU A 67 -6.35 -2.58 -20.29
C GLU A 67 -5.09 -2.06 -19.60
N CYS A 68 -5.25 -1.71 -18.34
CA CYS A 68 -4.18 -1.33 -17.44
C CYS A 68 -4.04 -2.45 -16.42
N THR A 69 -3.06 -3.29 -16.65
CA THR A 69 -2.52 -4.19 -15.66
C THR A 69 -1.70 -3.35 -14.67
N PRO A 70 -2.19 -3.10 -13.44
CA PRO A 70 -1.28 -2.57 -12.41
C PRO A 70 -0.03 -3.44 -12.29
N MET A 71 -0.12 -4.74 -12.62
CA MET A 71 0.96 -5.72 -12.51
C MET A 71 2.24 -5.45 -13.30
N ASP A 72 2.22 -4.67 -14.39
CA ASP A 72 3.45 -4.39 -15.18
C ASP A 72 4.29 -3.25 -14.59
N SER A 73 3.68 -2.41 -13.75
CA SER A 73 4.34 -1.30 -13.06
C SER A 73 4.27 -1.39 -11.53
N ALA A 74 3.55 -2.38 -11.02
CA ALA A 74 3.39 -2.62 -9.60
C ALA A 74 4.59 -3.36 -9.01
N PRO A 75 5.00 -2.99 -7.79
CA PRO A 75 6.01 -3.75 -7.05
C PRO A 75 5.53 -5.17 -6.72
N ALA A 76 6.47 -6.12 -6.61
CA ALA A 76 6.19 -7.56 -6.55
C ALA A 76 5.22 -8.00 -5.42
N TYR A 77 5.16 -7.27 -4.31
CA TYR A 77 4.23 -7.55 -3.21
C TYR A 77 2.75 -7.38 -3.58
N ILE A 78 2.45 -6.68 -4.68
CA ILE A 78 1.09 -6.53 -5.23
C ILE A 78 0.55 -7.86 -5.78
N ARG A 79 1.40 -8.89 -5.96
CA ARG A 79 1.00 -10.21 -6.49
C ARG A 79 0.30 -11.14 -5.48
N ASP A 80 0.28 -10.80 -4.18
CA ASP A 80 -0.32 -11.64 -3.13
C ASP A 80 -1.87 -11.54 -3.07
N GLY A 81 -2.50 -10.92 -4.07
CA GLY A 81 -3.97 -10.93 -4.23
C GLY A 81 -4.75 -10.14 -3.17
N THR A 82 -4.08 -9.51 -2.20
CA THR A 82 -4.67 -8.73 -1.11
C THR A 82 -4.98 -7.27 -1.46
N LEU A 83 -4.91 -6.92 -2.74
CA LEU A 83 -5.16 -5.55 -3.20
C LEU A 83 -6.63 -5.18 -3.03
N GLY A 84 -6.85 -3.95 -2.58
CA GLY A 84 -8.17 -3.33 -2.65
C GLY A 84 -8.63 -3.11 -4.08
N VAL A 85 -9.91 -2.81 -4.23
CA VAL A 85 -10.49 -2.39 -5.51
C VAL A 85 -9.88 -1.04 -5.90
N PRO A 86 -9.38 -0.87 -7.14
CA PRO A 86 -8.83 0.41 -7.56
C PRO A 86 -9.92 1.48 -7.53
N THR A 87 -9.59 2.63 -6.95
CA THR A 87 -10.49 3.77 -6.84
C THR A 87 -10.06 4.90 -7.78
N LEU A 88 -11.02 5.65 -8.30
CA LEU A 88 -10.76 6.88 -9.05
C LEU A 88 -10.24 7.95 -8.08
N SER A 89 -8.92 8.13 -8.03
CA SER A 89 -8.30 9.13 -7.16
C SER A 89 -8.35 10.53 -7.77
N ARG A 90 -8.08 10.65 -9.08
CA ARG A 90 -8.11 11.94 -9.78
C ARG A 90 -8.37 11.78 -11.26
N GLN A 91 -9.43 12.42 -11.76
CA GLN A 91 -9.66 12.53 -13.19
C GLN A 91 -8.65 13.50 -13.83
N ILE A 92 -8.09 13.11 -14.99
CA ILE A 92 -7.07 13.87 -15.72
C ILE A 92 -7.59 14.29 -17.12
N SER A 93 -8.42 13.46 -17.76
CA SER A 93 -9.11 13.79 -19.02
C SER A 93 -10.27 14.75 -18.83
N LYS A 94 -10.60 15.48 -19.91
CA LYS A 94 -11.90 16.17 -20.04
C LYS A 94 -13.05 15.17 -20.22
N ALA A 95 -12.81 14.08 -20.97
CA ALA A 95 -13.75 12.96 -21.05
C ALA A 95 -13.96 12.37 -19.66
N ALA A 96 -15.22 12.02 -19.35
CA ALA A 96 -15.60 11.50 -18.05
C ALA A 96 -14.96 10.13 -17.78
N CYS A 97 -14.67 9.88 -16.51
CA CYS A 97 -14.25 8.56 -16.00
C CYS A 97 -15.30 8.06 -15.00
N THR A 98 -16.38 7.51 -15.55
CA THR A 98 -17.54 6.91 -14.89
C THR A 98 -17.35 5.40 -14.72
N LEU A 99 -17.56 4.91 -13.49
CA LEU A 99 -17.45 3.48 -13.17
C LEU A 99 -18.46 2.67 -14.00
N ASP A 100 -18.04 1.51 -14.49
CA ASP A 100 -18.79 0.56 -15.33
C ASP A 100 -19.22 1.08 -16.71
N ASP A 101 -18.91 2.34 -17.04
CA ASP A 101 -19.18 2.95 -18.33
C ASP A 101 -17.86 3.23 -19.09
N THR A 102 -16.98 4.06 -18.53
CA THR A 102 -15.71 4.44 -19.16
C THR A 102 -14.48 3.92 -18.43
N TRP A 103 -14.65 3.28 -17.27
CA TRP A 103 -13.60 2.49 -16.62
C TRP A 103 -14.19 1.41 -15.71
N GLY A 104 -13.39 0.40 -15.39
CA GLY A 104 -13.80 -0.65 -14.45
C GLY A 104 -12.74 -1.72 -14.26
N MET A 105 -13.14 -2.83 -13.63
CA MET A 105 -12.32 -4.04 -13.58
C MET A 105 -12.91 -5.11 -14.49
N SER A 106 -12.04 -5.81 -15.20
CA SER A 106 -12.37 -7.05 -15.88
C SER A 106 -12.50 -8.16 -14.83
N TRP A 107 -13.61 -8.90 -14.87
CA TRP A 107 -13.86 -10.06 -13.99
C TRP A 107 -13.02 -11.29 -14.36
N SER A 108 -12.05 -11.14 -15.28
CA SER A 108 -11.11 -12.19 -15.65
C SER A 108 -10.23 -12.60 -14.47
N ALA A 109 -9.72 -13.83 -14.48
CA ALA A 109 -8.85 -14.38 -13.43
C ALA A 109 -7.64 -13.49 -13.09
N ASN A 110 -7.23 -12.62 -14.03
CA ASN A 110 -6.12 -11.69 -13.89
C ASN A 110 -6.49 -10.32 -13.28
N ARG A 111 -7.76 -10.08 -12.93
CA ARG A 111 -8.28 -8.84 -12.30
C ARG A 111 -7.69 -7.56 -12.91
N THR A 112 -7.82 -7.40 -14.23
CA THR A 112 -7.22 -6.27 -14.95
C THR A 112 -8.15 -5.06 -14.91
N MET A 113 -7.60 -3.86 -14.70
CA MET A 113 -8.37 -2.62 -14.80
C MET A 113 -8.47 -2.21 -16.27
N TRP A 114 -9.54 -1.53 -16.67
CA TRP A 114 -9.68 -0.96 -18.00
C TRP A 114 -10.21 0.48 -17.95
N VAL A 115 -9.87 1.24 -18.98
CA VAL A 115 -10.44 2.57 -19.29
C VAL A 115 -10.79 2.64 -20.76
N ASP A 116 -11.80 3.44 -21.11
CA ASP A 116 -12.34 3.53 -22.47
C ASP A 116 -12.79 4.95 -22.81
N ASN A 117 -13.20 5.18 -24.07
CA ASN A 117 -13.83 6.42 -24.54
C ASN A 117 -13.07 7.73 -24.16
N GLY A 118 -11.74 7.66 -24.15
CA GLY A 118 -10.90 8.82 -23.85
C GLY A 118 -10.73 9.13 -22.36
N CYS A 119 -11.25 8.28 -21.46
CA CYS A 119 -10.99 8.39 -20.03
C CYS A 119 -9.48 8.28 -19.75
N ARG A 120 -8.96 9.24 -19.00
CA ARG A 120 -7.61 9.25 -18.43
C ARG A 120 -7.71 9.72 -16.99
N ALA A 121 -7.24 8.90 -16.07
CA ALA A 121 -7.29 9.22 -14.65
C ALA A 121 -6.13 8.55 -13.89
N ARG A 122 -5.88 9.08 -12.70
CA ARG A 122 -5.08 8.43 -11.66
C ARG A 122 -6.00 7.53 -10.85
N PHE A 123 -5.60 6.28 -10.73
CA PHE A 123 -6.25 5.27 -9.91
C PHE A 123 -5.33 4.84 -8.79
N CYS A 124 -5.89 4.54 -7.62
CA CYS A 124 -5.13 4.08 -6.46
C CYS A 124 -5.68 2.75 -5.97
N LEU A 125 -4.77 1.80 -5.73
CA LEU A 125 -5.02 0.58 -5.00
C LEU A 125 -4.74 0.88 -3.53
N THR A 126 -5.80 1.05 -2.76
CA THR A 126 -5.70 1.31 -1.33
C THR A 126 -5.78 0.00 -0.56
N PHE A 127 -4.93 -0.18 0.44
CA PHE A 127 -5.10 -1.28 1.37
C PHE A 127 -6.26 -0.97 2.30
N SER A 128 -7.31 -1.81 2.31
CA SER A 128 -8.33 -1.73 3.35
C SER A 128 -7.64 -1.87 4.72
N PRO A 129 -7.98 -1.05 5.72
CA PRO A 129 -7.51 -1.24 7.09
C PRO A 129 -7.89 -2.64 7.61
#